data_AF-A0A1F5N5J2-F1
#
_entry.id   AF-A0A1F5N5J2-F1
#
_cell.length_a   1.000
_cell.length_b   1.000
_cell.length_c   1.000
_cell.angle_alpha   90.00
_cell.angle_beta   90.00
_cell.angle_gamma   90.00
#
_symmetry.space_group_name_H-M   'P 1'
#
loop_
_entity.id
_entity.type
_entity.pdbx_description
1 polymer ?
#
loop_
_entity_poly.entity_id
_entity_poly.type
_entity_poly.pdbx_seq_one_letter_code
_entity_poly.pdbx_strand_id
1 'polypeptide(L)'
;MGLKFPPILIIIGFVIFLTGFFKTPNYLKPQQTQAGKEQVASEPSHIRISKIGVDADIVRGGIINGEWILSDNEILYLPTSGELGEGFNTVLYGHKRPGLFADLINLTEGDLIEVSDNQDDKFTYEVYLKEEIEPRQTGKLISIQRDDLTMFTCDGVFDESRLLVRAKFVSSKNS
;
A
#
# COMPACT_ATOMS: atom_id res chain seq x y z
N MET A 1 -31.72 4.99 76.12
CA MET A 1 -32.95 5.75 75.81
C MET A 1 -32.69 6.50 74.50
N GLY A 2 -33.55 6.31 73.50
CA GLY A 2 -33.18 6.27 72.07
C GLY A 2 -32.67 7.57 71.42
N LEU A 3 -31.64 7.42 70.59
CA LEU A 3 -31.25 8.41 69.60
C LEU A 3 -32.17 8.22 68.37
N LYS A 4 -33.15 9.12 68.22
CA LYS A 4 -34.06 9.17 67.07
C LYS A 4 -33.30 9.77 65.88
N PHE A 5 -33.01 8.97 64.86
CA PHE A 5 -32.55 9.49 63.59
C PHE A 5 -33.73 10.14 62.83
N PRO A 6 -33.61 11.38 62.34
CA PRO A 6 -34.68 12.00 61.57
C PRO A 6 -34.81 11.30 60.21
N PRO A 7 -36.04 10.97 59.74
CA PRO A 7 -36.27 10.21 58.50
C PRO A 7 -35.87 10.94 57.20
N ILE A 8 -35.25 12.12 57.28
CA ILE A 8 -34.93 12.96 56.13
C ILE A 8 -33.63 12.54 55.41
N LEU A 9 -32.73 11.80 56.06
CA LEU A 9 -31.47 11.36 55.44
C LEU A 9 -31.61 10.14 54.51
N ILE A 10 -32.72 9.41 54.55
CA ILE A 10 -32.94 8.23 53.68
C ILE A 10 -33.45 8.65 52.29
N ILE A 11 -34.09 9.82 52.15
CA ILE A 11 -34.69 10.25 50.88
C ILE A 11 -33.61 10.84 49.94
N ILE A 12 -32.60 11.53 50.46
CA ILE A 12 -31.56 12.18 49.62
C ILE A 12 -30.63 11.14 48.97
N GLY A 13 -30.37 10.00 49.64
CA GLY A 13 -29.59 8.90 49.06
C GLY A 13 -30.29 8.18 47.92
N PHE A 14 -31.64 8.12 47.93
CA PHE A 14 -32.41 7.42 46.90
C PHE A 14 -32.62 8.27 45.63
N VAL A 15 -32.65 9.60 45.76
CA VAL A 15 -32.78 10.51 44.60
C VAL A 15 -31.51 10.54 43.75
N ILE A 16 -30.32 10.46 44.35
CA ILE A 16 -29.05 10.44 43.60
C ILE A 16 -28.85 9.10 42.86
N PHE A 17 -29.48 8.02 43.32
CA PHE A 17 -29.42 6.72 42.63
C PHE A 17 -30.33 6.65 41.39
N LEU A 18 -31.40 7.44 41.32
CA LEU A 18 -32.32 7.47 40.17
C LEU A 18 -31.90 8.45 39.06
N THR A 19 -31.06 9.45 39.35
CA THR A 19 -30.57 10.40 38.31
C THR A 19 -29.23 10.00 37.71
N GLY A 20 -28.59 8.94 38.20
CA GLY A 20 -27.23 8.55 37.86
C GLY A 20 -27.06 7.56 36.70
N PHE A 21 -28.13 7.21 35.98
CA PHE A 21 -28.11 6.06 35.05
C PHE A 21 -28.50 6.35 33.59
N PHE A 22 -28.33 7.56 33.07
CA PHE A 22 -28.45 7.78 31.61
C PHE A 22 -27.48 8.85 31.08
N LYS A 23 -26.19 8.63 31.30
CA LYS A 23 -25.18 9.07 30.33
C LYS A 23 -24.41 7.83 29.94
N THR A 24 -24.97 7.08 28.98
CA THR A 24 -24.15 6.18 28.17
C THR A 24 -23.02 7.04 27.61
N PRO A 25 -21.76 6.78 27.95
CA PRO A 25 -20.70 7.41 27.20
C PRO A 25 -20.87 6.89 25.78
N ASN A 26 -20.88 7.78 24.79
CA ASN A 26 -20.79 7.38 23.39
C ASN A 26 -19.39 6.77 23.18
N TYR A 27 -19.18 5.59 23.75
CA TYR A 27 -18.10 4.71 23.38
C TYR A 27 -18.49 4.19 22.01
N LEU A 28 -17.97 4.91 21.00
CA LEU A 28 -17.70 4.40 19.67
C LEU A 28 -18.85 3.49 19.20
N LYS A 29 -19.88 4.09 18.60
CA LYS A 29 -20.56 3.38 17.51
C LYS A 29 -19.40 2.86 16.65
N PRO A 30 -19.21 1.55 16.48
CA PRO A 30 -18.23 1.08 15.53
C PRO A 30 -18.63 1.78 14.25
N GLN A 31 -17.79 2.71 13.80
CA GLN A 31 -17.88 3.12 12.43
C GLN A 31 -17.70 1.79 11.73
N GLN A 32 -18.77 1.27 11.13
CA GLN A 32 -18.63 0.34 10.05
C GLN A 32 -17.91 1.16 8.98
N THR A 33 -16.59 1.33 9.15
CA THR A 33 -15.66 1.25 8.05
C THR A 33 -16.16 0.02 7.34
N GLN A 34 -16.74 0.21 6.16
CA GLN A 34 -17.08 -0.90 5.30
C GLN A 34 -15.86 -1.80 5.37
N ALA A 35 -16.02 -3.00 5.94
CA ALA A 35 -14.98 -3.99 5.87
C ALA A 35 -14.88 -4.26 4.38
N GLY A 36 -13.97 -3.52 3.72
CA GLY A 36 -13.52 -3.84 2.39
C GLY A 36 -13.19 -5.31 2.48
N LYS A 37 -13.86 -6.11 1.65
CA LYS A 37 -13.61 -7.53 1.50
C LYS A 37 -12.09 -7.70 1.60
N GLU A 38 -11.62 -8.48 2.57
CA GLU A 38 -10.19 -8.72 2.79
C GLU A 38 -9.59 -9.02 1.42
N GLN A 39 -8.79 -8.09 0.90
CA GLN A 39 -8.24 -8.25 -0.44
C GLN A 39 -7.36 -9.48 -0.40
N VAL A 40 -7.72 -10.47 -1.21
CA VAL A 40 -6.93 -11.68 -1.32
C VAL A 40 -5.62 -11.25 -1.98
N ALA A 41 -4.52 -11.39 -1.25
CA ALA A 41 -3.19 -11.13 -1.76
C ALA A 41 -2.98 -11.92 -3.08
N SER A 42 -2.43 -11.23 -4.07
CA SER A 42 -2.29 -11.78 -5.42
C SER A 42 -1.09 -11.19 -6.15
N GLU A 43 -0.49 -12.01 -7.01
CA GLU A 43 0.67 -11.56 -7.78
C GLU A 43 0.26 -10.58 -8.89
N PRO A 44 1.04 -9.52 -9.10
CA PRO A 44 0.82 -8.62 -10.21
C PRO A 44 1.02 -9.35 -11.55
N SER A 45 0.13 -9.09 -12.50
CA SER A 45 0.13 -9.72 -13.84
C SER A 45 0.30 -8.71 -14.98
N HIS A 46 -0.07 -7.45 -14.76
CA HIS A 46 -0.05 -6.42 -15.80
C HIS A 46 0.05 -5.03 -15.18
N ILE A 47 0.74 -4.10 -15.85
CA ILE A 47 0.83 -2.70 -15.44
C ILE A 47 0.51 -1.76 -16.60
N ARG A 48 -0.24 -0.71 -16.27
CA ARG A 48 -0.53 0.41 -17.14
C ARG A 48 -0.15 1.72 -16.48
N ILE A 49 0.66 2.51 -17.18
CA ILE A 49 1.03 3.87 -16.79
C ILE A 49 0.74 4.80 -17.97
N SER A 50 -0.53 5.21 -18.08
CA SER A 50 -1.06 5.93 -19.25
C SER A 50 -0.26 7.19 -19.60
N LYS A 51 0.28 7.91 -18.60
CA LYS A 51 1.05 9.16 -18.82
C LYS A 51 2.32 8.95 -19.65
N ILE A 52 2.99 7.81 -19.49
CA ILE A 52 4.25 7.49 -20.14
C ILE A 52 4.11 6.34 -21.16
N GLY A 53 2.88 5.94 -21.48
CA GLY A 53 2.59 4.95 -22.50
C GLY A 53 3.03 3.52 -22.16
N VAL A 54 3.24 3.19 -20.88
CA VAL A 54 3.52 1.82 -20.44
C VAL A 54 2.22 1.03 -20.37
N ASP A 55 2.21 -0.13 -21.00
CA ASP A 55 1.11 -1.10 -21.05
C ASP A 55 1.77 -2.46 -21.30
N ALA A 56 2.09 -3.18 -20.22
CA ALA A 56 2.99 -4.32 -20.30
C ALA A 56 2.64 -5.42 -19.29
N ASP A 57 2.90 -6.66 -19.71
CA ASP A 57 2.77 -7.84 -18.86
C ASP A 57 3.83 -7.84 -17.76
N ILE A 58 3.44 -8.36 -16.60
CA ILE A 58 4.30 -8.61 -15.45
C ILE A 58 4.48 -10.12 -15.31
N VAL A 59 5.73 -10.55 -15.30
CA VAL A 59 6.11 -11.94 -15.06
C VAL A 59 6.86 -12.08 -13.74
N ARG A 60 6.86 -13.30 -13.19
CA ARG A 60 7.62 -13.61 -12.00
C ARG A 60 9.12 -13.53 -12.29
N GLY A 61 9.83 -12.68 -11.55
CA GLY A 61 11.29 -12.60 -11.57
C GLY A 61 11.92 -13.19 -10.31
N GLY A 62 13.11 -12.73 -9.96
CA GLY A 62 13.80 -13.13 -8.73
C GLY A 62 15.29 -12.80 -8.74
N ILE A 63 15.99 -13.28 -7.71
CA ILE A 63 17.44 -13.22 -7.60
C ILE A 63 17.95 -14.66 -7.42
N ILE A 64 18.81 -15.12 -8.33
CA ILE A 64 19.40 -16.46 -8.32
C ILE A 64 20.92 -16.30 -8.23
N ASN A 65 21.55 -16.93 -7.23
CA ASN A 65 23.00 -16.85 -7.01
C ASN A 65 23.54 -15.41 -6.89
N GLY A 66 22.73 -14.47 -6.40
CA GLY A 66 23.09 -13.06 -6.28
C GLY A 66 22.90 -12.24 -7.56
N GLU A 67 22.41 -12.84 -8.63
CA GLU A 67 22.11 -12.17 -9.89
C GLU A 67 20.60 -12.00 -10.08
N TRP A 68 20.20 -10.83 -10.60
CA TRP A 68 18.82 -10.56 -10.93
C TRP A 68 18.42 -11.34 -12.18
N ILE A 69 17.25 -11.99 -12.15
CA ILE A 69 16.62 -12.49 -13.37
C ILE A 69 16.21 -11.29 -14.21
N LEU A 70 16.56 -11.25 -15.49
CA LEU A 70 16.21 -10.15 -16.38
C LEU A 70 15.38 -10.67 -17.56
N SER A 71 14.51 -9.81 -18.07
CA SER A 71 13.78 -10.02 -19.31
C SER A 71 13.98 -8.84 -20.23
N ASP A 72 14.17 -9.13 -21.53
CA ASP A 72 14.30 -8.14 -22.58
C ASP A 72 12.98 -7.41 -22.88
N ASN A 73 11.84 -8.05 -22.58
CA ASN A 73 10.52 -7.65 -23.08
C ASN A 73 9.43 -7.57 -22.01
N GLU A 74 9.69 -8.04 -20.78
CA GLU A 74 8.69 -8.05 -19.70
C GLU A 74 9.13 -7.21 -18.50
N ILE A 75 8.15 -6.73 -17.74
CA ILE A 75 8.37 -6.20 -16.39
C ILE A 75 8.35 -7.39 -15.42
N LEU A 76 9.25 -7.38 -14.44
CA LEU A 76 9.40 -8.48 -13.50
C LEU A 76 8.94 -8.08 -12.11
N TYR A 77 8.17 -8.96 -11.48
CA TYR A 77 7.84 -8.90 -10.06
C TYR A 77 8.93 -9.59 -9.22
N LEU A 78 9.33 -9.01 -8.09
CA LEU A 78 10.24 -9.64 -7.14
C LEU A 78 9.45 -10.42 -6.06
N PRO A 79 9.42 -11.75 -6.07
CA PRO A 79 8.53 -12.52 -5.18
C PRO A 79 8.92 -12.54 -3.70
N THR A 80 10.12 -12.02 -3.37
CA THR A 80 10.52 -11.78 -1.97
C THR A 80 10.03 -10.43 -1.44
N SER A 81 9.28 -9.69 -2.26
CA SER A 81 8.53 -8.49 -1.86
C SER A 81 7.06 -8.86 -1.61
N GLY A 82 6.20 -7.87 -1.37
CA GLY A 82 4.78 -8.10 -1.09
C GLY A 82 3.92 -8.31 -2.34
N GLU A 83 2.87 -9.12 -2.19
CA GLU A 83 1.80 -9.24 -3.16
C GLU A 83 0.86 -8.02 -3.13
N LEU A 84 0.06 -7.83 -4.19
CA LEU A 84 -0.92 -6.75 -4.26
C LEU A 84 -2.00 -6.97 -3.18
N GLY A 85 -2.31 -5.94 -2.39
CA GLY A 85 -3.31 -6.02 -1.32
C GLY A 85 -2.87 -6.76 -0.05
N GLU A 86 -1.63 -7.27 0.01
CA GLU A 86 -1.11 -8.00 1.17
C GLU A 86 -0.78 -7.07 2.36
N GLY A 87 -0.69 -5.75 2.15
CA GLY A 87 -0.24 -4.81 3.19
C GLY A 87 1.26 -4.54 3.20
N PHE A 88 2.00 -5.00 2.20
CA PHE A 88 3.46 -4.83 2.08
C PHE A 88 3.85 -4.05 0.82
N ASN A 89 5.16 -3.88 0.62
CA ASN A 89 5.71 -3.21 -0.55
C ASN A 89 5.90 -4.21 -1.70
N THR A 90 5.17 -4.03 -2.79
CA THR A 90 5.36 -4.76 -4.06
C THR A 90 6.48 -4.12 -4.87
N VAL A 91 7.47 -4.91 -5.31
CA VAL A 91 8.58 -4.43 -6.13
C VAL A 91 8.45 -4.95 -7.56
N LEU A 92 8.42 -4.02 -8.52
CA LEU A 92 8.50 -4.27 -9.95
C LEU A 92 9.81 -3.71 -10.51
N TYR A 93 10.42 -4.43 -11.43
CA TYR A 93 11.65 -3.99 -12.10
C TYR A 93 11.67 -4.36 -13.57
N GLY A 94 12.37 -3.58 -14.37
CA GLY A 94 12.44 -3.80 -15.82
C GLY A 94 13.50 -2.95 -16.48
N HIS A 95 13.85 -3.28 -17.72
CA HIS A 95 14.87 -2.53 -18.45
C HIS A 95 14.40 -1.11 -18.82
N LYS A 96 15.37 -0.22 -18.95
CA LYS A 96 15.19 1.13 -19.52
C LYS A 96 15.05 1.05 -21.04
N ARG A 97 13.92 0.50 -21.50
CA ARG A 97 13.59 0.31 -22.91
C ARG A 97 12.17 0.81 -23.22
N PRO A 98 11.90 1.26 -24.46
CA PRO A 98 10.55 1.65 -24.86
C PRO A 98 9.53 0.54 -24.60
N GLY A 99 8.36 0.90 -24.06
CA GLY A 99 7.33 -0.05 -23.63
C GLY A 99 7.55 -0.67 -22.26
N LEU A 100 8.76 -0.57 -21.69
CA LEU A 100 9.08 -0.93 -20.31
C LEU A 100 9.33 0.34 -19.49
N PHE A 101 10.43 0.42 -18.75
CA PHE A 101 10.67 1.51 -17.81
C PHE A 101 11.58 2.63 -18.34
N ALA A 102 11.74 2.76 -19.67
CA ALA A 102 12.53 3.85 -20.27
C ALA A 102 12.11 5.24 -19.79
N ASP A 103 10.79 5.46 -19.67
CA ASP A 103 10.20 6.77 -19.43
C ASP A 103 9.74 6.97 -17.98
N LEU A 104 10.13 6.10 -17.03
CA LEU A 104 9.86 6.29 -15.60
C LEU A 104 10.36 7.66 -15.09
N ILE A 105 11.43 8.19 -15.69
CA ILE A 105 12.00 9.51 -15.35
C ILE A 105 11.00 10.65 -15.56
N ASN A 106 10.00 10.46 -16.43
CA ASN A 106 8.98 11.45 -16.75
C ASN A 106 7.79 11.44 -15.77
N LEU A 107 7.74 10.49 -14.83
CA LEU A 107 6.75 10.48 -13.77
C LEU A 107 7.06 11.55 -12.71
N THR A 108 6.01 12.10 -12.15
CA THR A 108 6.01 13.13 -11.11
C THR A 108 5.02 12.75 -10.01
N GLU A 109 5.17 13.35 -8.83
CA GLU A 109 4.20 13.17 -7.74
C GLU A 109 2.77 13.45 -8.21
N GLY A 110 1.82 12.62 -7.77
CA GLY A 110 0.41 12.67 -8.16
C GLY A 110 0.06 11.86 -9.42
N ASP A 111 1.03 11.34 -10.17
CA ASP A 111 0.73 10.50 -11.34
C ASP A 111 0.16 9.14 -10.93
N LEU A 112 -0.81 8.66 -11.71
CA LEU A 112 -1.49 7.39 -11.44
C LEU A 112 -0.86 6.22 -12.19
N ILE A 113 -0.83 5.08 -11.51
CA ILE A 113 -0.38 3.79 -12.01
C ILE A 113 -1.48 2.78 -11.73
N GLU A 114 -1.82 1.96 -12.73
CA GLU A 114 -2.76 0.85 -12.58
C GLU A 114 -1.99 -0.47 -12.69
N VAL A 115 -2.17 -1.35 -11.72
CA VAL A 115 -1.61 -2.70 -11.73
C VAL A 115 -2.76 -3.68 -11.59
N SER A 116 -2.84 -4.65 -12.49
CA SER A 116 -3.77 -5.78 -12.37
C SER A 116 -3.06 -6.98 -11.75
N ASP A 117 -3.79 -7.78 -11.01
CA ASP A 117 -3.31 -9.07 -10.53
C ASP A 117 -3.64 -10.22 -11.48
N ASN A 118 -3.22 -11.44 -11.14
CA ASN A 118 -3.51 -12.66 -11.90
C ASN A 118 -4.99 -13.10 -11.87
N GLN A 119 -5.86 -12.38 -11.18
CA GLN A 119 -7.32 -12.56 -11.13
C GLN A 119 -8.06 -11.43 -11.85
N ASP A 120 -7.34 -10.56 -12.56
CA ASP A 120 -7.84 -9.35 -13.24
C ASP A 120 -8.42 -8.28 -12.29
N ASP A 121 -8.18 -8.36 -10.98
CA ASP A 121 -8.49 -7.29 -10.04
C ASP A 121 -7.50 -6.14 -10.23
N LYS A 122 -8.02 -4.90 -10.23
CA LYS A 122 -7.23 -3.69 -10.52
C LYS A 122 -6.89 -2.91 -9.27
N PHE A 123 -5.66 -2.45 -9.18
CA PHE A 123 -5.11 -1.66 -8.09
C PHE A 123 -4.56 -0.36 -8.65
N THR A 124 -5.02 0.77 -8.11
CA THR A 124 -4.56 2.11 -8.48
C THR A 124 -3.61 2.63 -7.42
N TYR A 125 -2.47 3.15 -7.87
CA TYR A 125 -1.44 3.75 -7.05
C TYR A 125 -1.16 5.18 -7.52
N GLU A 126 -0.72 6.04 -6.61
CA GLU A 126 -0.32 7.42 -6.87
C GLU A 126 1.15 7.63 -6.53
N VAL A 127 1.95 8.09 -7.50
CA VAL A 127 3.37 8.40 -7.32
C VAL A 127 3.55 9.43 -6.22
N TYR A 128 4.46 9.17 -5.29
CA TYR A 128 4.80 10.11 -4.22
C TYR A 128 6.31 10.32 -4.06
N LEU A 129 7.15 9.51 -4.70
CA LEU A 129 8.60 9.63 -4.62
C LEU A 129 9.27 9.18 -5.91
N LYS A 130 10.30 9.93 -6.33
CA LYS A 130 11.23 9.56 -7.39
C LYS A 130 12.64 9.88 -6.93
N GLU A 131 13.54 8.93 -7.03
CA GLU A 131 14.91 9.05 -6.54
C GLU A 131 15.88 8.31 -7.49
N GLU A 132 17.01 8.95 -7.79
CA GLU A 132 18.16 8.26 -8.39
C GLU A 132 19.00 7.62 -7.28
N ILE A 133 19.31 6.34 -7.43
CA ILE A 133 20.07 5.56 -6.45
C ILE A 133 21.26 4.88 -7.10
N GLU A 134 22.30 4.61 -6.31
CA GLU A 134 23.47 3.88 -6.78
C GLU A 134 23.13 2.39 -6.99
N PRO A 135 23.74 1.69 -7.96
CA PRO A 135 23.45 0.26 -8.22
C PRO A 135 23.62 -0.65 -6.99
N ARG A 136 24.49 -0.28 -6.05
CA ARG A 136 24.76 -1.03 -4.81
C ARG A 136 23.72 -0.79 -3.71
N GLN A 137 22.82 0.18 -3.87
CA GLN A 137 21.82 0.57 -2.87
C GLN A 137 20.50 -0.22 -3.01
N THR A 138 20.58 -1.53 -3.28
CA THR A 138 19.38 -2.38 -3.44
C THR A 138 18.47 -2.41 -2.21
N GLY A 139 19.00 -2.12 -1.02
CA GLY A 139 18.20 -1.97 0.19
C GLY A 139 17.14 -0.85 0.12
N LYS A 140 17.30 0.12 -0.79
CA LYS A 140 16.29 1.17 -1.03
C LYS A 140 15.04 0.67 -1.77
N LEU A 141 15.06 -0.53 -2.35
CA LEU A 141 13.89 -1.14 -2.98
C LEU A 141 12.81 -1.54 -1.97
N ILE A 142 13.19 -1.67 -0.69
CA ILE A 142 12.26 -2.03 0.37
C ILE A 142 11.65 -0.75 0.97
N SER A 143 10.32 -0.73 1.05
CA SER A 143 9.57 0.24 1.83
C SER A 143 8.98 -0.41 3.07
N ILE A 144 8.90 0.35 4.16
CA ILE A 144 8.19 -0.03 5.38
C ILE A 144 6.74 0.47 5.39
N GLN A 145 6.36 1.27 4.39
CA GLN A 145 4.98 1.71 4.23
C GLN A 145 4.16 0.55 3.69
N ARG A 146 2.92 0.46 4.18
CA ARG A 146 1.98 -0.57 3.74
C ARG A 146 1.47 -0.24 2.35
N ASP A 147 1.25 -1.29 1.55
CA ASP A 147 0.62 -1.18 0.22
C ASP A 147 1.36 -0.22 -0.72
N ASP A 148 2.68 -0.19 -0.59
CA ASP A 148 3.56 0.57 -1.47
C ASP A 148 3.85 -0.22 -2.74
N LEU A 149 3.89 0.49 -3.87
CA LEU A 149 4.44 -0.01 -5.11
C LEU A 149 5.80 0.66 -5.35
N THR A 150 6.86 -0.13 -5.43
CA THR A 150 8.19 0.34 -5.82
C THR A 150 8.50 -0.16 -7.24
N MET A 151 8.80 0.77 -8.15
CA MET A 151 9.27 0.48 -9.50
C MET A 151 10.73 0.87 -9.66
N PHE A 152 11.51 0.04 -10.34
CA PHE A 152 12.96 0.20 -10.45
C PHE A 152 13.48 -0.11 -11.85
N THR A 153 14.40 0.72 -12.35
CA THR A 153 15.08 0.50 -13.62
C THR A 153 16.53 1.00 -13.61
N CYS A 154 17.33 0.56 -14.58
CA CYS A 154 18.64 1.15 -14.85
C CYS A 154 18.51 2.60 -15.32
N ASP A 155 19.42 3.48 -14.89
CA ASP A 155 19.53 4.84 -15.40
C ASP A 155 21.01 5.21 -15.70
N GLY A 156 21.24 6.20 -16.56
CA GLY A 156 22.57 6.61 -17.04
C GLY A 156 23.13 5.85 -18.25
N VAL A 157 24.35 6.20 -18.67
CA VAL A 157 25.14 5.47 -19.68
C VAL A 157 25.91 4.36 -18.95
N PHE A 158 25.99 3.14 -19.47
CA PHE A 158 26.65 1.99 -18.82
C PHE A 158 26.09 1.59 -17.43
N ASP A 159 24.79 1.79 -17.18
CA ASP A 159 24.12 1.40 -15.92
C ASP A 159 24.71 2.08 -14.66
N GLU A 160 25.21 3.32 -14.80
CA GLU A 160 25.85 4.09 -13.74
C GLU A 160 24.92 4.42 -12.56
N SER A 161 23.62 4.60 -12.80
CA SER A 161 22.62 4.86 -11.76
C SER A 161 21.41 3.96 -11.91
N ARG A 162 20.48 4.06 -10.97
CA ARG A 162 19.19 3.41 -11.00
C ARG A 162 18.12 4.43 -10.69
N LEU A 163 17.01 4.36 -11.40
CA LEU A 163 15.85 5.17 -11.10
C LEU A 163 14.87 4.34 -10.28
N LEU A 164 14.47 4.88 -9.14
CA LEU A 164 13.47 4.33 -8.24
C LEU A 164 12.27 5.27 -8.19
N VAL A 165 11.08 4.71 -8.39
CA VAL A 165 9.80 5.42 -8.24
C VAL A 165 8.96 4.67 -7.20
N ARG A 166 8.36 5.39 -6.25
CA ARG A 166 7.37 4.81 -5.33
C ARG A 166 6.01 5.45 -5.51
N ALA A 167 4.99 4.60 -5.38
CA ALA A 167 3.61 4.99 -5.42
C ALA A 167 2.84 4.34 -4.26
N LYS A 168 1.90 5.09 -3.70
CA LYS A 168 1.07 4.67 -2.56
C LYS A 168 -0.28 4.16 -3.08
N PHE A 169 -0.83 3.14 -2.45
CA PHE A 169 -2.15 2.63 -2.81
C PHE A 169 -3.24 3.71 -2.67
N VAL A 170 -4.16 3.75 -3.63
CA VAL A 170 -5.32 4.67 -3.66
C VAL A 170 -6.62 3.90 -3.55
N SER A 171 -6.82 2.92 -4.43
CA SER A 171 -8.07 2.16 -4.51
C SER A 171 -7.87 0.86 -5.28
N SER A 172 -8.79 -0.06 -5.10
CA SER A 172 -8.90 -1.24 -5.95
C SER A 172 -10.31 -1.44 -6.47
N LYS A 173 -10.42 -2.18 -7.57
CA LYS A 173 -11.68 -2.58 -8.19
C LYS A 173 -11.57 -4.03 -8.62
N ASN A 174 -12.44 -4.86 -8.07
CA ASN A 174 -12.55 -6.24 -8.48
C ASN A 174 -13.23 -6.36 -9.85
N SER A 175 -12.79 -7.31 -10.65
CA SER A 175 -13.42 -7.64 -11.95
C SER A 175 -14.71 -8.46 -11.81
#